data_AF-A0A1G2PZS2-F1
#
_entry.id   AF-A0A1G2PZS2-F1
#
_cell.length_a   1.000
_cell.length_b   1.000
_cell.length_c   1.000
_cell.angle_alpha   90.00
_cell.angle_beta   90.00
_cell.angle_gamma   90.00
#
_symmetry.space_group_name_H-M   'P 1'
#
loop_
_entity.id
_entity.type
_entity.pdbx_description
1 polymer ?
#
loop_
_entity_poly.entity_id
_entity_poly.type
_entity_poly.pdbx_seq_one_letter_code
_entity_poly.pdbx_strand_id
1 'polypeptide(L)'
;MPPPAPSSQNDEPEQAEAPDSSEKTPRYENFVKARIVTAAGDIVLALYPDVAPKTVENFIQLTQEGFYDGVTFHRVVPGFVIQAGDPLSKDDDPSNDGSGGPGYTFEDEINPQALGLTEEAIAANEERGYLYRDDLASLPMDIGVIAMANSGPNTNGSQFFIVTESPQPHLNGLHTVFGDVISGMDVVLRVAQGEKIATVRIEE
;
A
#
# COMPACT_ATOMS: atom_id res chain seq x y z
N MET A 1 49.58 37.69 -36.19
CA MET A 1 48.49 36.96 -35.51
C MET A 1 48.75 35.47 -35.62
N PRO A 2 49.04 34.80 -34.50
CA PRO A 2 48.86 33.35 -34.36
C PRO A 2 47.95 33.04 -33.12
N PRO A 3 47.51 31.79 -32.92
CA PRO A 3 46.13 31.28 -33.02
C PRO A 3 45.29 31.40 -31.72
N PRO A 4 43.97 31.11 -31.74
CA PRO A 4 43.11 31.18 -30.57
C PRO A 4 43.46 30.10 -29.53
N ALA A 5 43.25 30.44 -28.25
CA ALA A 5 43.41 29.53 -27.11
C ALA A 5 42.48 28.31 -27.23
N PRO A 6 42.92 27.12 -26.77
CA PRO A 6 42.06 25.95 -26.76
C PRO A 6 40.98 26.10 -25.68
N SER A 7 39.73 25.90 -26.10
CA SER A 7 38.55 25.79 -25.25
C SER A 7 38.69 24.59 -24.31
N SER A 8 38.73 24.84 -23.01
CA SER A 8 38.54 23.79 -22.00
C SER A 8 37.11 23.25 -22.13
N GLN A 9 36.99 22.02 -22.64
CA GLN A 9 35.76 21.25 -22.55
C GLN A 9 35.60 20.82 -21.09
N ASN A 10 34.45 21.18 -20.52
CA ASN A 10 33.96 20.67 -19.25
C ASN A 10 33.61 19.18 -19.45
N ASP A 11 34.44 18.29 -18.93
CA ASP A 11 34.01 16.94 -18.58
C ASP A 11 33.57 16.99 -17.11
N GLU A 12 32.32 17.43 -16.88
CA GLU A 12 31.64 17.13 -15.63
C GLU A 12 31.39 15.62 -15.58
N PRO A 13 31.77 14.93 -14.50
CA PRO A 13 31.39 13.53 -14.35
C PRO A 13 29.88 13.46 -14.20
N GLU A 14 29.26 12.66 -15.07
CA GLU A 14 27.88 12.20 -14.99
C GLU A 14 27.61 11.71 -13.56
N GLN A 15 26.85 12.51 -12.80
CA GLN A 15 26.40 12.14 -11.48
C GLN A 15 25.44 10.97 -11.65
N ALA A 16 25.94 9.76 -11.39
CA ALA A 16 25.08 8.66 -10.99
C ALA A 16 24.26 9.17 -9.79
N GLU A 17 22.95 9.29 -9.97
CA GLU A 17 22.02 9.62 -8.90
C GLU A 17 22.27 8.64 -7.74
N ALA A 18 22.67 9.17 -6.60
CA ALA A 18 22.81 8.37 -5.39
C ALA A 18 21.44 7.79 -5.04
N PRO A 19 21.34 6.53 -4.57
CA PRO A 19 20.07 6.01 -4.06
C PRO A 19 19.63 6.89 -2.89
N ASP A 20 18.37 7.31 -2.92
CA ASP A 20 17.72 8.09 -1.87
C ASP A 20 17.95 7.42 -0.51
N SER A 21 18.75 8.07 0.35
CA SER A 21 19.18 7.56 1.65
C SER A 21 18.06 7.46 2.71
N SER A 22 16.80 7.62 2.32
CA SER A 22 15.63 7.60 3.20
C SER A 22 14.77 6.32 3.09
N GLU A 23 15.06 5.41 2.16
CA GLU A 23 14.29 4.16 2.01
C GLU A 23 14.61 3.16 3.13
N LYS A 24 13.59 2.71 3.85
CA LYS A 24 13.68 1.60 4.80
C LYS A 24 13.91 0.29 4.05
N THR A 25 14.66 -0.62 4.66
CA THR A 25 14.81 -1.98 4.15
C THR A 25 13.47 -2.72 4.19
N PRO A 26 13.02 -3.33 3.08
CA PRO A 26 11.85 -4.20 3.06
C PRO A 26 11.96 -5.35 4.07
N ARG A 27 10.81 -5.82 4.57
CA ARG A 27 10.71 -6.92 5.54
C ARG A 27 11.02 -8.29 4.93
N TYR A 28 10.83 -8.46 3.62
CA TYR A 28 11.09 -9.70 2.88
C TYR A 28 11.99 -9.42 1.67
N GLU A 29 12.79 -10.43 1.28
CA GLU A 29 13.67 -10.34 0.10
C GLU A 29 12.89 -10.38 -1.22
N ASN A 30 11.83 -11.19 -1.28
CA ASN A 30 10.92 -11.24 -2.42
C ASN A 30 9.83 -10.18 -2.26
N PHE A 31 10.04 -9.03 -2.88
CA PHE A 31 9.07 -7.94 -2.87
C PHE A 31 8.93 -7.29 -4.25
N VAL A 32 7.77 -6.69 -4.49
CA VAL A 32 7.51 -5.84 -5.65
C VAL A 32 7.42 -4.40 -5.16
N LYS A 33 8.18 -3.48 -5.78
CA LYS A 33 8.14 -2.07 -5.40
C LYS A 33 6.97 -1.39 -6.12
N ALA A 34 6.18 -0.60 -5.39
CA ALA A 34 5.10 0.19 -5.96
C ALA A 34 5.17 1.65 -5.46
N ARG A 35 5.02 2.62 -6.36
CA ARG A 35 5.05 4.04 -6.05
C ARG A 35 3.66 4.65 -6.23
N ILE A 36 3.12 5.23 -5.17
CA ILE A 36 1.92 6.06 -5.20
C ILE A 36 2.38 7.51 -5.33
N VAL A 37 2.03 8.15 -6.44
CA VAL A 37 2.35 9.56 -6.72
C VAL A 37 1.19 10.42 -6.21
N THR A 38 1.48 11.35 -5.31
CA THR A 38 0.48 12.30 -4.77
C THR A 38 0.99 13.74 -4.93
N ALA A 39 0.13 14.72 -4.66
CA ALA A 39 0.55 16.13 -4.66
C ALA A 39 1.45 16.46 -3.45
N ALA A 40 1.28 15.76 -2.32
CA ALA A 40 2.09 15.94 -1.12
C ALA A 40 3.49 15.28 -1.20
N GLY A 41 3.70 14.37 -2.15
CA GLY A 41 4.93 13.63 -2.40
C GLY A 41 4.69 12.19 -2.85
N ASP A 42 5.76 11.43 -3.03
CA ASP A 42 5.67 10.02 -3.40
C ASP A 42 5.66 9.13 -2.14
N ILE A 43 4.83 8.08 -2.18
CA ILE A 43 4.83 7.00 -1.18
C ILE A 43 5.32 5.74 -1.89
N VAL A 44 6.39 5.14 -1.39
CA VAL A 44 6.97 3.92 -1.96
C VAL A 44 6.65 2.76 -1.04
N LEU A 45 6.06 1.72 -1.62
CA LEU A 45 5.63 0.50 -0.97
C LEU A 45 6.53 -0.67 -1.39
N ALA A 46 6.78 -1.59 -0.47
CA ALA A 46 7.21 -2.94 -0.76
C ALA A 46 6.02 -3.90 -0.58
N LEU A 47 5.60 -4.54 -1.65
CA LEU A 47 4.52 -5.53 -1.67
C LEU A 47 5.10 -6.93 -1.56
N TYR A 48 4.45 -7.82 -0.81
CA TYR A 48 5.00 -9.14 -0.44
C TYR A 48 4.17 -10.30 -1.01
N PRO A 49 4.48 -10.83 -2.21
CA PRO A 49 3.77 -11.96 -2.80
C PRO A 49 3.78 -13.23 -1.93
N ASP A 50 4.83 -13.42 -1.12
CA ASP A 50 4.94 -14.59 -0.23
C ASP A 50 4.04 -14.46 1.02
N VAL A 51 3.54 -13.25 1.32
CA VAL A 51 2.65 -13.00 2.46
C VAL A 51 1.19 -13.06 2.02
N ALA A 52 0.86 -12.43 0.90
CA ALA A 52 -0.50 -12.30 0.38
C ALA A 52 -0.51 -12.35 -1.16
N PRO A 53 -0.30 -13.53 -1.77
CA PRO A 53 -0.07 -13.65 -3.21
C PRO A 53 -1.21 -13.11 -4.06
N LYS A 54 -2.47 -13.45 -3.73
CA LYS A 54 -3.63 -13.00 -4.52
C LYS A 54 -3.87 -11.50 -4.37
N THR A 55 -3.67 -10.98 -3.17
CA THR A 55 -3.84 -9.57 -2.86
C THR A 55 -2.82 -8.72 -3.61
N VAL A 56 -1.55 -9.15 -3.62
CA VAL A 56 -0.47 -8.46 -4.35
C VAL A 56 -0.70 -8.54 -5.86
N GLU A 57 -1.04 -9.72 -6.40
CA GLU A 57 -1.35 -9.90 -7.82
C GLU A 57 -2.49 -8.98 -8.26
N ASN A 58 -3.58 -8.95 -7.49
CA ASN A 58 -4.72 -8.07 -7.74
C ASN A 58 -4.33 -6.59 -7.69
N PHE A 59 -3.55 -6.17 -6.69
CA PHE A 59 -3.11 -4.78 -6.57
C PHE A 59 -2.24 -4.36 -7.76
N ILE A 60 -1.32 -5.23 -8.20
CA ILE A 60 -0.46 -5.01 -9.37
C ILE A 60 -1.31 -4.90 -10.63
N GLN A 61 -2.25 -5.81 -10.84
CA GLN A 61 -3.12 -5.79 -12.02
C GLN A 61 -3.94 -4.50 -12.09
N LEU A 62 -4.61 -4.12 -11.00
CA LEU A 62 -5.39 -2.88 -10.93
C LEU A 62 -4.51 -1.64 -11.16
N THR A 63 -3.28 -1.66 -10.64
CA THR A 63 -2.29 -0.59 -10.89
C THR A 63 -1.94 -0.49 -12.38
N GLN A 64 -1.64 -1.60 -13.03
CA GLN A 64 -1.29 -1.65 -14.45
C GLN A 64 -2.47 -1.23 -15.37
N GLU A 65 -3.71 -1.48 -14.93
CA GLU A 65 -4.92 -1.03 -15.61
C GLU A 65 -5.25 0.46 -15.36
N GLY A 66 -4.46 1.17 -14.55
CA GLY A 66 -4.71 2.58 -14.18
C GLY A 66 -5.93 2.74 -13.26
N PHE A 67 -6.35 1.67 -12.58
CA PHE A 67 -7.53 1.69 -11.72
C PHE A 67 -7.40 2.71 -10.59
N TYR A 68 -6.20 2.87 -10.02
CA TYR A 68 -5.94 3.80 -8.92
C TYR A 68 -5.69 5.24 -9.37
N ASP A 69 -5.60 5.50 -10.68
CA ASP A 69 -5.36 6.85 -11.17
C ASP A 69 -6.59 7.75 -10.88
N GLY A 70 -6.35 8.82 -10.13
CA GLY A 70 -7.36 9.80 -9.73
C GLY A 70 -8.23 9.40 -8.54
N VAL A 71 -8.08 8.21 -7.96
CA VAL A 71 -8.80 7.87 -6.71
C VAL A 71 -8.34 8.76 -5.57
N THR A 72 -9.18 8.97 -4.57
CA THR A 72 -8.82 9.79 -3.41
C THR A 72 -8.57 8.94 -2.17
N PHE A 73 -7.81 9.52 -1.24
CA PHE A 73 -7.84 9.12 0.16
C PHE A 73 -9.15 9.60 0.80
N HIS A 74 -10.25 8.92 0.47
CA HIS A 74 -11.61 9.29 0.88
C HIS A 74 -11.80 9.22 2.40
N ARG A 75 -11.00 8.40 3.10
CA ARG A 75 -11.05 8.25 4.56
C ARG A 75 -9.67 8.38 5.18
N VAL A 76 -9.46 9.47 5.92
CA VAL A 76 -8.24 9.74 6.69
C VAL A 76 -8.63 9.87 8.16
N VAL A 77 -8.12 8.98 9.00
CA VAL A 77 -8.38 9.00 10.45
C VAL A 77 -7.05 9.26 11.17
N PRO A 78 -6.84 10.47 11.71
CA PRO A 78 -5.64 10.81 12.47
C PRO A 78 -5.36 9.79 13.57
N GLY A 79 -4.09 9.40 13.75
CA GLY A 79 -3.71 8.38 14.73
C GLY A 79 -3.96 6.92 14.33
N PHE A 80 -4.71 6.67 13.24
CA PHE A 80 -5.22 5.34 12.89
C PHE A 80 -4.74 4.88 11.51
N VAL A 81 -5.44 5.29 10.44
CA VAL A 81 -5.15 4.84 9.06
C VAL A 81 -5.51 5.92 8.04
N ILE A 82 -4.86 5.87 6.88
CA ILE A 82 -5.35 6.50 5.64
C ILE A 82 -5.87 5.41 4.71
N GLN A 83 -7.03 5.60 4.11
CA GLN A 83 -7.71 4.60 3.26
C GLN A 83 -8.03 5.21 1.89
N ALA A 84 -7.74 4.43 0.85
CA ALA A 84 -7.92 4.79 -0.56
C ALA A 84 -8.34 3.55 -1.37
N GLY A 85 -8.37 3.68 -2.70
CA GLY A 85 -8.64 2.57 -3.61
C GLY A 85 -10.13 2.36 -3.94
N ASP A 86 -10.96 3.36 -3.66
CA ASP A 86 -12.35 3.38 -4.13
C ASP A 86 -12.44 4.09 -5.50
N PRO A 87 -12.89 3.42 -6.58
CA PRO A 87 -13.07 4.04 -7.89
C PRO A 87 -14.19 5.10 -7.95
N LEU A 88 -15.18 5.06 -7.05
CA LEU A 88 -16.24 6.08 -6.98
C LEU A 88 -15.70 7.42 -6.49
N SER A 89 -14.65 7.38 -5.66
CA SER A 89 -13.97 8.57 -5.16
C SER A 89 -13.18 9.39 -6.21
N LYS A 90 -13.26 9.00 -7.48
CA LYS A 90 -12.69 9.74 -8.60
C LYS A 90 -13.51 10.97 -8.97
N ASP A 91 -14.82 10.93 -8.70
CA ASP A 91 -15.73 12.04 -8.96
C ASP A 91 -15.71 13.08 -7.82
N ASP A 92 -16.64 14.05 -7.87
CA ASP A 92 -16.77 15.12 -6.86
C ASP A 92 -17.92 14.84 -5.87
N ASP A 93 -18.49 13.63 -5.86
CA ASP A 93 -19.61 13.23 -4.99
C ASP A 93 -19.15 12.33 -3.84
N PRO A 94 -18.82 12.90 -2.67
CA PRO A 94 -18.34 12.12 -1.53
C PRO A 94 -19.42 11.25 -0.87
N SER A 95 -20.67 11.24 -1.36
CA SER A 95 -21.76 10.48 -0.74
C SER A 95 -21.71 8.98 -0.99
N ASN A 96 -20.99 8.55 -2.04
CA ASN A 96 -20.81 7.15 -2.41
C ASN A 96 -19.38 6.63 -2.11
N ASP A 97 -18.50 7.50 -1.61
CA ASP A 97 -17.14 7.17 -1.22
C ASP A 97 -17.10 6.08 -0.13
N GLY A 98 -16.20 5.12 -0.31
CA GLY A 98 -16.04 3.91 0.49
C GLY A 98 -16.89 2.72 0.01
N SER A 99 -17.72 2.87 -1.02
CA SER A 99 -18.62 1.78 -1.50
C SER A 99 -18.22 1.18 -2.85
N GLY A 100 -17.26 1.76 -3.56
CA GLY A 100 -16.81 1.23 -4.83
C GLY A 100 -15.75 0.13 -4.69
N GLY A 101 -15.60 -0.63 -5.76
CA GLY A 101 -14.66 -1.72 -5.89
C GLY A 101 -14.44 -2.11 -7.34
N PRO A 102 -13.61 -3.14 -7.61
CA PRO A 102 -13.22 -3.50 -8.98
C PRO A 102 -14.30 -4.32 -9.71
N GLY A 103 -15.49 -4.50 -9.12
CA GLY A 103 -16.58 -5.30 -9.67
C GLY A 103 -16.52 -6.79 -9.31
N TYR A 104 -15.55 -7.19 -8.50
CA TYR A 104 -15.40 -8.53 -7.95
C TYR A 104 -14.84 -8.47 -6.52
N THR A 105 -14.87 -9.61 -5.83
CA THR A 105 -14.34 -9.79 -4.49
C THR A 105 -13.57 -11.10 -4.37
N PHE A 106 -12.61 -11.16 -3.47
CA PHE A 106 -11.82 -12.36 -3.19
C PHE A 106 -11.59 -12.59 -1.69
N GLU A 107 -11.13 -13.79 -1.36
CA GLU A 107 -10.92 -14.26 0.01
C GLU A 107 -9.82 -13.51 0.78
N ASP A 108 -9.83 -13.65 2.10
CA ASP A 108 -8.76 -13.15 2.97
C ASP A 108 -7.52 -14.08 2.92
N GLU A 109 -6.33 -13.50 3.03
CA GLU A 109 -5.05 -14.23 3.06
C GLU A 109 -4.38 -14.02 4.43
N ILE A 110 -4.89 -14.74 5.43
CA ILE A 110 -4.54 -14.52 6.84
C ILE A 110 -4.17 -15.84 7.53
N ASN A 111 -2.99 -15.84 8.15
CA ASN A 111 -2.50 -16.82 9.11
C ASN A 111 -2.63 -16.25 10.53
N PRO A 112 -3.66 -16.62 11.29
CA PRO A 112 -3.86 -16.08 12.63
C PRO A 112 -2.85 -16.63 13.65
N GLN A 113 -2.28 -17.82 13.43
CA GLN A 113 -1.27 -18.40 14.30
C GLN A 113 0.04 -17.61 14.19
N ALA A 114 0.44 -17.20 12.99
CA ALA A 114 1.60 -16.34 12.77
C ALA A 114 1.44 -14.96 13.43
N LEU A 115 0.20 -14.49 13.54
CA LEU A 115 -0.17 -13.24 14.23
C LEU A 115 -0.33 -13.39 15.75
N GLY A 116 -0.18 -14.61 16.29
CA GLY A 116 -0.29 -14.88 17.72
C GLY A 116 -1.71 -14.76 18.28
N LEU A 117 -2.75 -14.92 17.45
CA LEU A 117 -4.14 -14.92 17.92
C LEU A 117 -4.42 -16.16 18.79
N THR A 118 -5.27 -15.99 19.80
CA THR A 118 -5.72 -17.10 20.62
C THR A 118 -6.70 -17.99 19.86
N GLU A 119 -6.77 -19.28 20.20
CA GLU A 119 -7.75 -20.20 19.59
C GLU A 119 -9.19 -19.71 19.75
N GLU A 120 -9.51 -19.05 20.87
CA GLU A 120 -10.82 -18.45 21.11
C GLU A 120 -11.12 -17.31 20.12
N ALA A 121 -10.14 -16.43 19.86
CA ALA A 121 -10.29 -15.35 18.89
C ALA A 121 -10.42 -15.89 17.46
N ILE A 122 -9.66 -16.94 17.14
CA ILE A 122 -9.73 -17.64 15.85
C ILE A 122 -11.12 -18.22 15.66
N ALA A 123 -11.60 -19.03 16.60
CA ALA A 123 -12.92 -19.66 16.53
C ALA A 123 -14.05 -18.61 16.42
N ALA A 124 -13.98 -17.53 17.21
CA ALA A 124 -14.96 -16.46 17.13
C ALA A 124 -14.97 -15.75 15.75
N ASN A 125 -13.81 -15.62 15.10
CA ASN A 125 -13.73 -15.05 13.76
C ASN A 125 -14.19 -16.04 12.68
N GLU A 126 -13.89 -17.33 12.82
CA GLU A 126 -14.41 -18.37 11.92
C GLU A 126 -15.94 -18.45 11.98
N GLU A 127 -16.55 -18.31 13.16
CA GLU A 127 -18.01 -18.20 13.31
C GLU A 127 -18.59 -16.98 12.60
N ARG A 128 -17.80 -15.90 12.46
CA ARG A 128 -18.16 -14.71 11.68
C ARG A 128 -17.97 -14.90 10.18
N GLY A 129 -17.34 -15.99 9.74
CA GLY A 129 -17.12 -16.34 8.34
C GLY A 129 -15.68 -16.14 7.83
N TYR A 130 -14.73 -15.80 8.70
CA TYR A 130 -13.31 -15.74 8.32
C TYR A 130 -12.77 -17.13 8.00
N LEU A 131 -12.00 -17.21 6.92
CA LEU A 131 -11.32 -18.43 6.50
C LEU A 131 -9.83 -18.20 6.63
N TYR A 132 -9.19 -18.96 7.51
CA TYR A 132 -7.78 -18.82 7.81
C TYR A 132 -6.93 -19.86 7.08
N ARG A 133 -5.69 -19.47 6.82
CA ARG A 133 -4.70 -20.26 6.11
C ARG A 133 -3.42 -20.35 6.94
N ASP A 134 -3.05 -21.55 7.32
CA ASP A 134 -1.87 -21.82 8.14
C ASP A 134 -0.55 -21.84 7.34
N ASP A 135 -0.64 -21.82 6.01
CA ASP A 135 0.49 -21.86 5.09
C ASP A 135 1.08 -20.48 4.73
N LEU A 136 0.47 -19.39 5.21
CA LEU A 136 0.90 -18.01 4.94
C LEU A 136 1.77 -17.43 6.05
N ALA A 137 2.65 -16.48 5.73
CA ALA A 137 3.51 -15.84 6.74
C ALA A 137 2.77 -14.82 7.61
N SER A 138 1.82 -14.07 7.05
CA SER A 138 1.04 -12.94 7.63
C SER A 138 1.80 -11.91 8.49
N LEU A 139 1.57 -10.63 8.20
CA LEU A 139 2.19 -9.53 8.94
C LEU A 139 1.21 -8.91 9.96
N PRO A 140 1.69 -8.50 11.15
CA PRO A 140 0.89 -7.74 12.09
C PRO A 140 0.61 -6.32 11.55
N MET A 141 -0.48 -5.72 12.04
CA MET A 141 -0.93 -4.37 11.75
C MET A 141 -0.04 -3.30 12.42
N ASP A 142 1.22 -3.27 12.03
CA ASP A 142 2.20 -2.29 12.51
C ASP A 142 2.10 -0.95 11.77
N ILE A 143 2.76 0.07 12.32
CA ILE A 143 2.92 1.35 11.65
C ILE A 143 3.57 1.17 10.27
N GLY A 144 2.97 1.78 9.25
CA GLY A 144 3.44 1.80 7.87
C GLY A 144 3.06 0.58 7.06
N VAL A 145 2.39 -0.43 7.62
CA VAL A 145 1.92 -1.55 6.79
C VAL A 145 0.73 -1.12 5.92
N ILE A 146 0.64 -1.72 4.73
CA ILE A 146 -0.51 -1.59 3.84
C ILE A 146 -1.34 -2.88 3.89
N ALA A 147 -2.64 -2.72 4.06
CA ALA A 147 -3.59 -3.82 4.15
C ALA A 147 -4.83 -3.57 3.30
N MET A 148 -5.46 -4.65 2.86
CA MET A 148 -6.67 -4.61 2.05
C MET A 148 -7.89 -4.35 2.95
N ALA A 149 -8.67 -3.33 2.59
CA ALA A 149 -9.94 -3.05 3.23
C ALA A 149 -11.00 -4.03 2.71
N ASN A 150 -11.89 -4.43 3.61
CA ASN A 150 -12.99 -5.34 3.33
C ASN A 150 -14.26 -4.85 4.05
N SER A 151 -15.42 -5.37 3.64
CA SER A 151 -16.73 -5.11 4.26
C SER A 151 -17.20 -6.30 5.12
N GLY A 152 -16.24 -7.11 5.57
CA GLY A 152 -16.45 -8.41 6.19
C GLY A 152 -15.57 -9.49 5.55
N PRO A 153 -15.66 -10.73 6.06
CA PRO A 153 -14.81 -11.81 5.59
C PRO A 153 -14.92 -12.04 4.08
N ASN A 154 -13.79 -12.25 3.42
CA ASN A 154 -13.71 -12.63 2.01
C ASN A 154 -14.35 -11.61 1.04
N THR A 155 -14.27 -10.33 1.40
CA THR A 155 -14.75 -9.22 0.56
C THR A 155 -13.64 -8.25 0.15
N ASN A 156 -12.42 -8.76 0.03
CA ASN A 156 -11.30 -7.98 -0.49
C ASN A 156 -11.57 -7.59 -1.94
N GLY A 157 -11.11 -6.40 -2.34
CA GLY A 157 -11.36 -5.85 -3.66
C GLY A 157 -10.23 -4.92 -4.10
N SER A 158 -10.47 -3.61 -4.05
CA SER A 158 -9.47 -2.61 -4.45
C SER A 158 -9.13 -1.61 -3.35
N GLN A 159 -9.97 -1.47 -2.34
CA GLN A 159 -9.73 -0.49 -1.28
C GLN A 159 -8.64 -0.99 -0.35
N PHE A 160 -7.67 -0.13 -0.04
CA PHE A 160 -6.57 -0.43 0.88
C PHE A 160 -6.44 0.67 1.92
N PHE A 161 -5.75 0.36 3.00
CA PHE A 161 -5.37 1.34 4.01
C PHE A 161 -3.92 1.19 4.45
N ILE A 162 -3.33 2.30 4.88
CA ILE A 162 -1.98 2.37 5.44
C ILE A 162 -2.09 2.80 6.89
N VAL A 163 -1.45 2.05 7.80
CA VAL A 163 -1.43 2.36 9.24
C VAL A 163 -0.45 3.50 9.52
N THR A 164 -0.87 4.54 10.25
CA THR A 164 -0.12 5.81 10.34
C THR A 164 0.74 5.97 11.59
N GLU A 165 0.12 6.12 12.77
CA GLU A 165 0.83 6.60 13.98
C GLU A 165 0.93 5.54 15.08
N SER A 166 0.00 4.58 15.10
CA SER A 166 -0.03 3.53 16.13
C SER A 166 -0.32 2.16 15.52
N PRO A 167 0.25 1.06 16.04
CA PRO A 167 -0.14 -0.28 15.64
C PRO A 167 -1.62 -0.54 15.92
N GLN A 168 -2.28 -1.31 15.05
CA GLN A 168 -3.71 -1.63 15.14
C GLN A 168 -3.93 -3.13 15.39
N PRO A 169 -3.49 -3.69 16.54
CA PRO A 169 -3.55 -5.13 16.79
C PRO A 169 -4.98 -5.70 16.79
N HIS A 170 -5.99 -4.86 17.01
CA HIS A 170 -7.40 -5.26 16.93
C HIS A 170 -7.87 -5.56 15.50
N LEU A 171 -7.09 -5.17 14.48
CA LEU A 171 -7.32 -5.50 13.07
C LEU A 171 -6.57 -6.78 12.64
N ASN A 172 -5.67 -7.30 13.48
CA ASN A 172 -4.99 -8.57 13.20
C ASN A 172 -6.03 -9.69 13.11
N GLY A 173 -5.92 -10.52 12.08
CA GLY A 173 -6.90 -11.58 11.85
C GLY A 173 -8.14 -11.15 11.04
N LEU A 174 -8.31 -9.86 10.74
CA LEU A 174 -9.52 -9.33 10.11
C LEU A 174 -9.30 -8.73 8.71
N HIS A 175 -8.06 -8.37 8.38
CA HIS A 175 -7.68 -7.77 7.11
C HIS A 175 -6.34 -8.35 6.63
N THR A 176 -6.19 -8.48 5.31
CA THR A 176 -4.98 -9.00 4.68
C THR A 176 -3.92 -7.92 4.60
N VAL A 177 -2.82 -8.05 5.35
CA VAL A 177 -1.61 -7.22 5.17
C VAL A 177 -0.81 -7.77 4.01
N PHE A 178 -0.47 -6.91 3.04
CA PHE A 178 0.19 -7.34 1.80
C PHE A 178 1.46 -6.54 1.46
N GLY A 179 1.88 -5.61 2.31
CA GLY A 179 3.07 -4.80 2.10
C GLY A 179 3.37 -3.85 3.25
N ASP A 180 4.38 -3.00 3.06
CA ASP A 180 4.64 -1.85 3.92
C ASP A 180 5.26 -0.66 3.16
N VAL A 181 5.19 0.51 3.78
CA VAL A 181 5.78 1.76 3.30
C VAL A 181 7.28 1.74 3.59
N ILE A 182 8.07 1.71 2.52
CA ILE A 182 9.53 1.76 2.59
C ILE A 182 10.06 3.19 2.41
N SER A 183 9.31 4.08 1.74
CA SER A 183 9.63 5.52 1.68
C SER A 183 8.38 6.38 1.60
N GLY A 184 8.47 7.64 2.03
CA GLY A 184 7.34 8.58 2.03
C GLY A 184 6.38 8.43 3.20
N MET A 185 6.83 7.91 4.36
CA MET A 185 5.98 7.86 5.56
C MET A 185 5.61 9.26 6.07
N ASP A 186 6.46 10.27 5.87
CA ASP A 186 6.13 11.66 6.16
C ASP A 186 5.04 12.21 5.22
N VAL A 187 4.95 11.70 4.00
CA VAL A 187 3.88 12.01 3.04
C VAL A 187 2.58 11.37 3.55
N VAL A 188 2.60 10.08 3.90
CA VAL A 188 1.47 9.34 4.51
C VAL A 188 0.87 10.11 5.69
N LEU A 189 1.71 10.69 6.56
CA LEU A 189 1.26 11.46 7.73
C LEU A 189 0.69 12.85 7.38
N ARG A 190 0.98 13.37 6.18
CA ARG A 190 0.52 14.68 5.70
C ARG A 190 -0.68 14.59 4.76
N VAL A 191 -1.00 13.40 4.25
CA VAL A 191 -2.15 13.17 3.36
C VAL A 191 -3.42 13.71 4.00
N ALA A 192 -4.12 14.58 3.26
CA ALA A 192 -5.41 15.10 3.68
C ALA A 192 -6.57 14.23 3.14
N GLN A 193 -7.70 14.24 3.83
CA GLN A 193 -8.91 13.59 3.31
C GLN A 193 -9.32 14.21 1.97
N GLY A 194 -9.62 13.37 0.98
CA GLY A 194 -9.95 13.77 -0.38
C GLY A 194 -8.74 14.08 -1.26
N GLU A 195 -7.51 13.90 -0.76
CA GLU A 195 -6.31 14.04 -1.60
C GLU A 195 -6.30 12.96 -2.69
N LYS A 196 -6.03 13.36 -3.93
CA LYS A 196 -6.00 12.47 -5.09
C LYS A 196 -4.65 11.77 -5.21
N ILE A 197 -4.71 10.47 -5.47
CA ILE A 197 -3.60 9.70 -6.03
C ILE A 197 -3.52 10.08 -7.50
N ALA A 198 -2.41 10.71 -7.91
CA ALA A 198 -2.21 11.10 -9.29
C ALA A 198 -2.05 9.86 -10.18
N THR A 199 -1.23 8.91 -9.74
CA THR A 199 -1.07 7.60 -10.37
C THR A 199 -0.37 6.64 -9.42
N VAL A 200 -0.51 5.33 -9.66
CA VAL A 200 0.27 4.29 -9.01
C VAL A 200 1.13 3.59 -10.06
N ARG A 201 2.40 3.33 -9.76
CA ARG A 201 3.35 2.67 -10.67
C ARG A 201 4.00 1.48 -10.00
N ILE A 202 4.19 0.41 -10.75
CA ILE A 202 5.02 -0.72 -10.33
C ILE A 202 6.44 -0.47 -10.82
N GLU A 203 7.42 -0.64 -9.94
CA GLU A 203 8.85 -0.49 -10.22
C GLU A 203 9.50 -1.88 -10.27
N GLU A 204 10.30 -2.11 -11.32
CA GLU A 204 11.08 -3.35 -11.54
C GLU A 204 12.45 -3.31 -10.85
#